data_AF-A0AAE4EVF6-F1
#
_entry.id   AF-A0AAE4EVF6-F1
#
_cell.length_a   1.000
_cell.length_b   1.000
_cell.length_c   1.000
_cell.angle_alpha   90.00
_cell.angle_beta   90.00
_cell.angle_gamma   90.00
#
_symmetry.space_group_name_H-M   'P 1'
#
loop_
_entity.id
_entity.type
_entity.pdbx_description
1 polymer ?
#
loop_
_entity_poly.entity_id
_entity_poly.type
_entity_poly.pdbx_seq_one_letter_code
_entity_poly.pdbx_strand_id
1 'polypeptide(L)' 'MTVAMDDDLPDEVVTFGGESSIYHRQDPHAEEPTAVCRQHDGNVFRKQRRLVESHYDPCRVCFPGVREGDR' A
#
# COMPACT_ATOMS: atom_id res chain seq x y z
N MET A 1 23.50 4.76 20.84
CA MET A 1 22.40 5.38 20.08
C MET A 1 22.14 4.49 18.89
N THR A 2 21.18 3.57 19.00
CA THR A 2 20.80 2.69 17.90
C THR A 2 19.71 3.43 17.14
N VAL A 3 20.09 4.18 16.11
CA VAL A 3 19.13 4.65 15.12
C VAL A 3 18.64 3.39 14.43
N ALA A 4 17.45 2.92 14.80
CA ALA A 4 16.72 2.01 13.95
C ALA A 4 16.59 2.75 12.61
N MET A 5 17.37 2.30 11.62
CA MET A 5 17.15 2.66 10.25
C MET A 5 15.74 2.14 9.99
N ASP A 6 14.77 3.06 10.01
CA ASP A 6 13.47 2.90 9.38
C ASP A 6 13.82 2.71 7.90
N ASP A 7 14.19 1.48 7.58
CA ASP A 7 14.69 1.02 6.30
C ASP A 7 13.54 1.18 5.33
N ASP A 8 13.48 2.38 4.72
CA ASP A 8 13.41 2.66 3.28
C ASP A 8 12.61 1.65 2.43
N LEU A 9 11.58 1.04 3.02
CA LEU A 9 10.58 0.31 2.26
C LEU A 9 9.87 1.37 1.44
N PRO A 10 9.82 1.21 0.11
CA PRO A 10 9.26 2.23 -0.74
C PRO A 10 7.88 2.58 -0.23
N ASP A 11 7.63 3.86 0.05
CA ASP A 11 6.32 4.43 0.35
C ASP A 11 5.36 4.30 -0.86
N GLU A 12 5.73 3.49 -1.85
CA GLU A 12 4.98 3.16 -3.03
C GLU A 12 3.96 2.07 -2.67
N VAL A 13 2.70 2.42 -2.83
CA VAL A 13 1.56 1.54 -2.67
C VAL A 13 0.90 1.35 -4.03
N VAL A 14 0.18 0.25 -4.17
CA VAL A 14 -0.58 -0.03 -5.37
C VAL A 14 -2.07 0.12 -5.09
N THR A 15 -2.78 0.72 -6.01
CA THR A 15 -4.24 0.83 -6.00
C THR A 15 -4.79 0.09 -7.20
N PHE A 16 -5.89 -0.62 -7.02
CA PHE A 16 -6.60 -1.29 -8.09
C PHE A 16 -7.62 -0.32 -8.70
N GLY A 17 -7.62 -0.21 -10.03
CA GLY A 17 -8.56 0.63 -10.76
C GLY A 17 -9.97 0.06 -10.72
N GLY A 18 -10.89 0.76 -10.05
CA GLY A 18 -12.29 0.38 -9.89
C GLY A 18 -12.97 1.27 -8.84
N GLU A 19 -14.16 0.88 -8.37
CA GLU A 19 -14.86 1.55 -7.24
C GLU A 19 -14.16 1.37 -5.88
N SER A 20 -13.10 0.56 -5.83
CA SER A 20 -12.37 0.24 -4.60
C SER A 20 -11.37 1.35 -4.26
N SER A 21 -11.73 2.23 -3.34
CA SER A 21 -10.80 3.20 -2.72
C SER A 21 -9.86 2.50 -1.72
N ILE A 22 -9.22 1.40 -2.10
CA ILE A 22 -8.33 0.63 -1.23
C ILE A 22 -6.91 0.65 -1.81
N TYR A 23 -5.92 0.96 -0.98
CA TYR A 23 -4.51 0.87 -1.34
C TYR A 23 -3.83 -0.32 -0.66
N HIS A 24 -2.89 -0.93 -1.37
CA HIS A 24 -2.21 -2.14 -0.97
C HIS A 24 -0.70 -1.89 -0.92
N ARG A 25 -0.01 -2.56 0.00
CA ARG A 25 1.45 -2.54 0.02
C ARG A 25 1.99 -3.16 -1.26
N GLN A 26 2.90 -2.46 -1.94
CA GLN A 26 3.62 -3.00 -3.08
C GLN A 26 4.59 -4.09 -2.61
N ASP A 27 4.68 -5.17 -3.36
CA ASP A 27 5.70 -6.19 -3.15
C ASP A 27 7.07 -5.65 -3.61
N PRO A 28 8.07 -5.56 -2.72
CA PRO A 28 9.37 -4.99 -3.06
C PRO A 28 10.22 -5.91 -3.95
N HIS A 29 9.84 -7.19 -4.09
CA HIS A 29 10.53 -8.17 -4.90
C HIS A 29 9.89 -8.36 -6.28
N ALA A 30 8.70 -7.81 -6.51
CA ALA A 30 8.03 -7.86 -7.79
C ALA A 30 8.57 -6.78 -8.74
N GLU A 31 8.94 -7.19 -9.96
CA GLU A 31 9.35 -6.29 -11.03
C GLU A 31 8.17 -5.43 -11.53
N GLU A 32 6.95 -5.97 -11.44
CA GLU A 32 5.70 -5.30 -11.83
C GLU A 32 4.92 -4.84 -10.59
N PRO A 33 4.11 -3.76 -10.68
CA PRO A 33 3.32 -3.25 -9.58
C PRO A 33 2.33 -4.32 -9.10
N THR A 34 2.72 -5.02 -8.04
CA THR A 34 1.98 -6.16 -7.49
C THR A 34 1.73 -5.90 -6.01
N ALA A 35 0.52 -6.19 -5.54
CA ALA A 35 0.22 -6.11 -4.12
C ALA A 35 0.77 -7.34 -3.38
N VAL A 36 1.28 -7.16 -2.16
CA VAL A 36 1.75 -8.26 -1.29
C VAL A 36 0.66 -9.31 -1.06
N CYS A 37 -0.59 -8.88 -0.89
CA CYS A 37 -1.73 -9.80 -0.72
C CYS A 37 -2.10 -10.58 -1.99
N ARG A 38 -1.45 -10.29 -3.12
CA ARG A 38 -1.69 -10.88 -4.46
C ARG A 38 -3.14 -10.80 -4.93
N GLN A 39 -3.95 -9.92 -4.34
CA GLN A 39 -5.21 -9.55 -4.98
C GLN A 39 -4.91 -8.89 -6.31
N HIS A 40 -5.72 -9.22 -7.31
CA HIS A 40 -5.63 -8.64 -8.64
C HIS A 40 -7.04 -8.34 -9.09
N ASP A 41 -7.44 -7.08 -8.91
CA ASP A 41 -8.76 -6.60 -9.35
C ASP A 41 -8.51 -5.51 -10.41
N GLY A 42 -8.60 -5.89 -11.68
CA GLY A 42 -8.40 -4.95 -12.79
C GLY A 42 -6.98 -4.38 -12.92
N ASN A 43 -6.90 -3.09 -13.27
CA ASN A 43 -5.65 -2.40 -13.59
C ASN A 43 -4.93 -1.94 -12.33
N VAL A 44 -3.66 -2.32 -12.17
CA VAL A 44 -2.86 -1.93 -11.00
C VAL A 44 -2.13 -0.63 -11.27
N PHE A 45 -2.27 0.33 -10.36
CA PHE A 45 -1.62 1.63 -10.43
C PHE A 45 -0.70 1.83 -9.24
N ARG A 46 0.58 2.15 -9.50
CA ARG A 46 1.52 2.56 -8.47
C ARG A 46 1.27 4.02 -8.08
N LYS A 47 1.19 4.29 -6.78
CA LYS A 47 0.99 5.63 -6.19
C LYS A 47 1.84 5.78 -4.93
N GLN A 48 2.12 7.02 -4.53
CA GLN A 48 2.77 7.30 -3.25
C GLN A 48 1.75 7.22 -2.11
N ARG A 49 2.09 6.57 -0.99
CA ARG A 49 1.20 6.36 0.16
C ARG A 49 0.70 7.68 0.71
N ARG A 50 1.58 8.67 0.89
CA ARG A 50 1.19 10.04 1.33
C ARG A 50 0.09 10.70 0.50
N LEU A 51 -0.04 10.33 -0.78
CA LEU A 51 -1.06 10.88 -1.68
C LEU A 51 -2.39 10.12 -1.62
N VAL A 52 -2.38 8.87 -1.16
CA VAL A 52 -3.58 8.03 -1.12
C VAL A 52 -4.09 7.81 0.28
N GLU A 53 -3.27 7.89 1.32
CA GLU A 53 -3.69 7.64 2.70
C GLU A 53 -4.78 8.61 3.20
N SER A 54 -4.89 9.79 2.60
CA SER A 54 -5.96 10.76 2.89
C SER A 54 -7.27 10.52 2.11
N HIS A 55 -7.26 9.65 1.10
CA HIS A 55 -8.37 9.45 0.16
C HIS A 55 -8.80 7.99 -0.01
N TYR A 56 -7.99 7.05 0.45
CA TYR A 56 -8.14 5.61 0.26
C TYR A 56 -7.93 4.90 1.59
N ASP A 57 -8.63 3.79 1.78
CA ASP A 57 -8.48 2.92 2.93
C ASP A 57 -7.32 1.92 2.73
N PRO A 58 -6.57 1.62 3.80
CA PRO A 58 -5.53 0.60 3.74
C PRO A 58 -6.14 -0.78 3.60
N CYS A 59 -5.57 -1.61 2.73
CA CYS A 59 -5.91 -3.03 2.69
C CYS A 59 -5.56 -3.69 4.02
N ARG A 60 -6.56 -4.24 4.72
CA ARG A 60 -6.39 -4.92 6.01
C ARG A 60 -5.41 -6.11 5.97
N VAL A 61 -5.22 -6.73 4.80
CA VAL A 61 -4.25 -7.84 4.61
C VAL A 61 -2.83 -7.30 4.44
N CYS A 62 -2.65 -6.26 3.63
CA CYS A 62 -1.33 -5.66 3.42
C CYS A 62 -0.85 -4.82 4.62
N PHE A 63 -1.79 -4.30 5.42
CA PHE A 63 -1.55 -3.43 6.57
C PHE A 63 -2.33 -3.91 7.81
N PRO A 64 -1.98 -5.06 8.41
CA PRO A 64 -2.76 -5.70 9.48
C PRO A 64 -2.79 -4.97 10.84
N GLY A 65 -2.36 -3.71 10.91
CA GLY A 65 -2.39 -2.89 12.12
C GLY A 65 -2.96 -1.49 11.93
N VAL A 66 -3.30 -1.10 10.69
CA VAL A 66 -3.88 0.22 10.43
C VAL A 66 -5.38 0.10 10.64
N ARG A 67 -5.84 0.47 11.84
CA ARG A 67 -7.28 0.59 12.13
C ARG A 67 -7.81 1.78 11.34
N GLU A 68 -8.93 1.59 10.64
CA GLU A 68 -9.72 2.70 10.07
C GLU A 68 -9.96 3.74 11.18
N GLY A 69 -9.25 4.87 11.15
CA GLY A 69 -9.47 5.98 12.09
C GLY A 69 -8.37 6.30 13.12
N ASP A 70 -7.10 5.94 12.92
CA ASP A 70 -6.00 6.66 13.62
C ASP A 70 -5.70 7.97 12.86
N ARG A 71 -6.65 8.91 12.90
CA ARG A 71 -6.54 10.27 12.35
C ARG A 71 -6.86 11.30 13.42
#